data_AF-A0A972N016-F1
#
_entry.id   AF-A0A972N016-F1
#
_cell.length_a   1.000
_cell.length_b   1.000
_cell.length_c   1.000
_cell.angle_alpha   90.00
_cell.angle_beta   90.00
_cell.angle_gamma   90.00
#
_symmetry.space_group_name_H-M   'P 1'
#
loop_
_entity.id
_entity.type
_entity.pdbx_description
1 polymer ?
#
loop_
_entity_poly.entity_id
_entity_poly.type
_entity_poly.pdbx_seq_one_letter_code
_entity_poly.pdbx_strand_id
1 'polypeptide(L)' 'MSRITADTTVEEVVLRYPDAVDIFFKYGIPAIACGTPIWGTIGENAEKYGVEDLDGLLRELNALVEEKGGKIDLKLTPDL' A
#
# COMPACT_ATOMS: atom_id res chain seq x y z
N MET A 1 10.72 6.44 0.61
CA MET A 1 10.48 5.43 -0.44
C MET A 1 10.30 6.18 -1.75
N SER A 2 10.94 5.76 -2.84
CA SER A 2 11.06 6.62 -4.03
C SER A 2 9.93 6.43 -5.06
N ARG A 3 9.27 5.27 -5.07
CA ARG A 3 8.05 4.96 -5.87
C ARG A 3 7.56 3.57 -5.49
N ILE A 4 6.24 3.35 -5.43
CA ILE A 4 5.65 2.00 -5.35
C ILE A 4 5.57 1.42 -6.77
N THR A 5 5.99 0.16 -6.93
CA THR A 5 5.97 -0.57 -8.21
C THR A 5 5.37 -1.95 -8.01
N ALA A 6 5.11 -2.68 -9.11
CA ALA A 6 4.61 -4.05 -9.03
C ALA A 6 5.51 -4.99 -8.21
N ASP A 7 6.82 -4.72 -8.15
CA ASP A 7 7.82 -5.52 -7.41
C ASP A 7 7.88 -5.17 -5.91
N THR A 8 7.22 -4.08 -5.48
CA THR A 8 7.11 -3.74 -4.06
C THR A 8 6.23 -4.75 -3.34
N THR A 9 6.57 -5.13 -2.10
CA THR A 9 5.74 -6.07 -1.32
C THR A 9 4.52 -5.39 -0.73
N VAL A 10 3.40 -6.13 -0.64
CA VAL A 10 2.18 -5.62 0.02
C VAL A 10 2.48 -5.27 1.47
N GLU A 11 3.23 -6.13 2.17
CA GLU A 11 3.70 -5.91 3.54
C GLU A 11 4.44 -4.57 3.71
N GLU A 12 5.41 -4.27 2.85
CA GLU A 12 6.17 -3.04 2.95
C GLU A 12 5.26 -1.81 2.82
N VAL A 13 4.32 -1.84 1.89
CA VAL A 13 3.39 -0.74 1.67
C VAL A 13 2.47 -0.55 2.88
N VAL A 14 1.81 -1.61 3.36
CA VAL A 14 0.82 -1.48 4.45
C VAL A 14 1.46 -1.19 5.81
N LEU A 15 2.68 -1.66 6.07
CA LEU A 15 3.40 -1.34 7.32
C LEU A 15 3.85 0.11 7.35
N ARG A 16 4.21 0.70 6.20
CA ARG A 16 4.60 2.11 6.09
C ARG A 16 3.39 3.04 5.99
N TYR A 17 2.35 2.59 5.30
CA TYR A 17 1.16 3.36 4.98
C TYR A 17 -0.09 2.49 5.27
N PRO A 18 -0.55 2.43 6.54
CA PRO A 18 -1.71 1.63 6.91
C PRO A 18 -2.98 1.93 6.08
N ASP A 19 -3.17 3.18 5.67
CA ASP A 19 -4.26 3.63 4.80
C ASP A 19 -4.27 2.94 3.42
N ALA A 20 -3.14 2.37 2.98
CA ALA A 20 -3.05 1.62 1.74
C ALA A 20 -3.90 0.34 1.74
N VAL A 21 -4.27 -0.17 2.92
CA VAL A 21 -5.15 -1.34 3.05
C VAL A 21 -6.47 -1.11 2.31
N ASP A 22 -7.08 0.06 2.45
CA ASP A 22 -8.34 0.39 1.78
C ASP A 22 -8.20 0.43 0.26
N ILE A 23 -7.05 0.90 -0.23
CA ILE A 23 -6.72 0.92 -1.65
C ILE A 23 -6.60 -0.53 -2.16
N PHE A 24 -5.83 -1.39 -1.51
CA PHE A 24 -5.74 -2.80 -1.91
C PHE A 24 -7.11 -3.50 -1.94
N PHE A 25 -7.95 -3.27 -0.92
CA PHE A 25 -9.31 -3.84 -0.86
C PHE A 25 -10.19 -3.37 -2.01
N LYS A 26 -10.13 -2.08 -2.38
CA LYS A 26 -10.87 -1.52 -3.53
C LYS A 26 -10.54 -2.25 -4.84
N TYR A 27 -9.29 -2.70 -4.99
CA TYR A 27 -8.85 -3.48 -6.15
C TYR A 27 -9.01 -5.00 -5.97
N GLY A 28 -9.56 -5.48 -4.85
CA GLY A 28 -9.83 -6.89 -4.62
C GLY A 28 -8.70 -7.69 -3.96
N ILE A 29 -7.64 -7.03 -3.48
CA ILE A 29 -6.54 -7.69 -2.74
C ILE A 29 -6.82 -7.58 -1.23
N PRO A 30 -7.01 -8.70 -0.50
CA PRO A 30 -7.15 -8.69 0.94
C PRO A 30 -5.77 -8.52 1.60
N ALA A 31 -5.29 -7.26 1.68
CA ALA A 31 -3.94 -6.94 2.12
C ALA A 31 -3.59 -7.43 3.54
N ILE A 32 -4.60 -7.66 4.39
CA ILE A 32 -4.48 -8.26 5.71
C ILE A 32 -5.23 -9.59 5.74
N ALA A 33 -4.55 -10.64 6.19
CA ALA A 33 -5.13 -11.95 6.47
C ALA A 33 -4.80 -12.38 7.90
N CYS A 34 -5.79 -12.82 8.66
CA CYS A 34 -5.63 -13.26 10.06
C CYS A 34 -4.92 -12.24 10.98
N GLY A 35 -5.03 -10.94 10.69
CA GLY A 35 -4.42 -9.86 11.47
C GLY A 35 -2.97 -9.51 11.07
N THR A 36 -2.42 -10.12 10.02
CA THR A 36 -1.07 -9.81 9.51
C THR A 36 -1.11 -9.43 8.03
N PRO A 37 -0.16 -8.61 7.53
CA PRO A 37 0.00 -8.38 6.10
C PRO A 37 0.21 -9.68 5.32
N ILE A 38 -0.36 -9.75 4.12
CA ILE A 38 -0.08 -10.84 3.19
C ILE A 38 1.33 -10.70 2.60
N TRP A 39 1.91 -11.83 2.23
CA TRP A 39 3.23 -11.89 1.58
C TRP A 39 3.15 -11.83 0.06
N GLY A 40 4.29 -11.49 -0.55
CA GLY A 40 4.45 -11.36 -1.99
C GLY A 40 4.42 -9.91 -2.47
N THR A 41 4.78 -9.74 -3.74
CA THR A 41 4.75 -8.45 -4.42
C THR A 41 3.31 -8.02 -4.74
N ILE A 42 3.12 -6.74 -5.05
CA ILE A 42 1.85 -6.22 -5.52
C ILE A 42 1.46 -6.92 -6.83
N GLY A 43 2.41 -7.15 -7.74
CA GLY A 43 2.19 -7.84 -9.01
C GLY A 43 1.75 -9.29 -8.81
N GLU A 44 2.44 -10.05 -7.95
CA GLU A 44 2.09 -11.44 -7.63
C GLU A 44 0.68 -11.54 -7.02
N ASN A 45 0.34 -10.64 -6.11
CA ASN A 45 -0.99 -10.62 -5.49
C ASN A 45 -2.05 -10.12 -6.47
N ALA A 46 -1.73 -9.17 -7.35
CA ALA A 46 -2.64 -8.70 -8.40
C ALA A 46 -3.03 -9.84 -9.34
N GLU A 47 -2.06 -10.66 -9.77
CA GLU A 47 -2.33 -11.86 -10.57
C GLU A 47 -3.16 -12.88 -9.79
N LYS A 48 -2.75 -13.19 -8.55
CA LYS A 48 -3.43 -14.17 -7.69
C LYS A 48 -4.91 -13.84 -7.42
N TYR A 49 -5.23 -12.56 -7.24
CA TYR A 49 -6.58 -12.10 -6.91
C TYR A 49 -7.36 -11.59 -8.14
N GLY A 50 -6.78 -11.65 -9.34
CA GLY A 50 -7.47 -11.30 -10.59
C GLY A 50 -7.72 -9.80 -10.74
N VAL A 51 -6.77 -8.96 -10.33
CA VAL A 51 -6.87 -7.50 -10.47
C VAL A 51 -6.79 -7.10 -11.93
N GLU A 52 -7.86 -6.48 -12.44
CA GLU A 52 -7.95 -6.07 -13.85
C GLU A 52 -7.19 -4.77 -14.15
N ASP A 53 -7.06 -3.87 -13.18
CA ASP A 53 -6.43 -2.55 -13.33
C ASP A 53 -5.24 -2.35 -12.38
N LEU A 54 -4.13 -3.03 -12.69
CA LEU A 54 -2.88 -2.91 -11.93
C LEU A 54 -2.31 -1.49 -11.98
N ASP A 55 -2.40 -0.82 -13.14
CA ASP A 55 -1.89 0.54 -13.30
C ASP A 55 -2.67 1.56 -12.45
N GLY A 56 -3.99 1.39 -12.34
CA GLY A 56 -4.83 2.14 -11.42
C GLY A 56 -4.42 1.93 -9.96
N LEU A 57 -4.25 0.67 -9.54
CA LEU A 57 -3.80 0.33 -8.19
C LEU A 57 -2.47 1.02 -7.86
N LEU A 58 -1.47 0.87 -8.72
CA LEU A 58 -0.15 1.47 -8.52
C LEU A 58 -0.23 3.01 -8.47
N ARG A 59 -1.08 3.62 -9.28
CA ARG A 59 -1.28 5.07 -9.30
C ARG A 59 -1.87 5.58 -7.98
N GLU A 60 -2.91 4.94 -7.46
CA GLU A 60 -3.53 5.34 -6.19
C GLU A 60 -2.58 5.13 -5.00
N LEU A 61 -1.83 4.02 -4.98
CA LEU A 61 -0.80 3.80 -3.97
C LEU A 61 0.29 4.86 -4.01
N ASN A 62 0.76 5.25 -5.20
CA ASN A 62 1.75 6.31 -5.32
C ASN A 62 1.17 7.69 -4.93
N ALA A 63 -0.09 7.98 -5.25
CA ALA A 63 -0.75 9.21 -4.81
C ALA A 63 -0.84 9.29 -3.27
N LEU A 64 -1.13 8.17 -2.60
CA LEU A 64 -1.08 8.09 -1.13
C LEU A 64 0.33 8.40 -0.60
N VAL A 65 1.37 7.83 -1.21
CA VAL A 65 2.77 8.08 -0.82
C VAL A 65 3.15 9.54 -1.02
N GLU A 66 2.73 10.17 -2.12
CA GLU A 66 2.97 11.59 -2.38
C GLU A 66 2.24 12.47 -1.36
N GLU A 67 0.99 12.15 -1.02
CA GLU A 67 0.24 12.88 -0.01
C GLU A 67 0.90 12.77 1.38
N LYS A 68 1.27 11.56 1.81
CA LYS A 68 1.84 11.30 3.14
C LYS A 68 3.34 11.66 3.24
N GLY A 69 4.07 11.58 2.13
CA GLY A 69 5.47 11.99 2.02
C GLY A 69 5.63 13.50 1.85
N GLY A 70 4.64 14.17 1.24
CA GLY A 70 4.55 15.64 1.16
C GLY A 70 3.97 16.29 2.42
N LYS A 71 3.13 15.57 3.17
CA LYS A 71 2.71 15.93 4.53
C LYS A 71 3.52 15.14 5.56
N ILE A 72 4.76 15.55 5.81
CA ILE A 72 5.32 15.34 7.14
C ILE A 72 4.52 16.27 8.06
N ASP A 73 3.36 15.80 8.53
CA ASP A 73 2.69 16.39 9.68
C ASP A 73 3.64 16.21 10.88
N LEU A 74 4.38 17.29 11.17
CA LEU A 74 5.27 17.51 12.31
C LEU A 74 4.54 17.45 13.68
N LYS A 75 3.48 16.66 13.82
CA LYS A 75 2.64 16.56 15.03
C LYS A 75 2.60 15.17 15.65
N LEU A 76 3.65 14.37 15.49
CA LEU A 76 3.90 13.18 16.32
C LEU A 76 5.24 13.25 17.06
N THR A 77 5.48 14.40 17.70
CA THR A 77 5.97 14.50 19.10
C THR A 77 5.45 15.83 19.64
N PRO A 78 4.56 15.78 20.63
CA PRO A 78 5.00 15.86 22.03
C PRO A 78 4.30 14.73 22.81
N ASP A 79 4.93 13.95 23.68
CA ASP A 79 5.90 14.22 24.74
C ASP A 79 6.62 12.88 25.02
N LEU A 80 7.94 12.84 25.29
CA LEU A 80 8.47 12.70 26.65
C LEU A 80 7.61 11.83 27.61
#